data_AF-X0WGW5-F1
#
_entry.id   AF-X0WGW5-F1
#
_cell.length_a   1.000
_cell.length_b   1.000
_cell.length_c   1.000
_cell.angle_alpha   90.00
_cell.angle_beta   90.00
_cell.angle_gamma   90.00
#
_symmetry.space_group_name_H-M   'P 1'
#
loop_
_entity.id
_entity.type
_entity.pdbx_description
1 polymer ?
#
loop_
_entity_poly.entity_id
_entity_poly.type
_entity_poly.pdbx_seq_one_letter_code
_entity_poly.pdbx_strand_id
1 'polypeptide(L)' 'MAPQIMIIILMTLGLGLHLTEHGKPRSNYNFWHGLITTGIWVAILHWGGFFDVIIK' A
#
# COMPACT_ATOMS: atom_id res chain seq x y z
N MET A 1 8.78 -15.15 -4.56
CA MET A 1 8.81 -14.60 -3.19
C MET A 1 9.43 -13.21 -3.13
N ALA A 2 10.62 -12.97 -3.71
CA ALA A 2 11.26 -11.65 -3.71
C ALA A 2 10.39 -10.46 -4.24
N PRO A 3 9.69 -10.55 -5.38
CA PRO A 3 8.90 -9.41 -5.89
C PRO A 3 7.65 -9.13 -5.05
N GLN A 4 7.04 -10.15 -4.46
CA GLN A 4 5.89 -10.00 -3.57
C GLN A 4 6.24 -9.24 -2.28
N ILE A 5 7.36 -9.63 -1.66
CA ILE A 5 7.88 -8.97 -0.46
C ILE A 5 8.22 -7.51 -0.76
N MET A 6 8.86 -7.26 -1.91
CA MET A 6 9.21 -5.89 -2.32
C MET A 6 7.98 -5.00 -2.49
N ILE A 7 6.91 -5.50 -3.10
CA ILE A 7 5.65 -4.76 -3.25
C ILE A 7 5.00 -4.45 -1.90
N ILE A 8 4.98 -5.41 -0.97
CA ILE A 8 4.42 -5.19 0.38
C ILE A 8 5.21 -4.09 1.10
N ILE A 9 6.54 -4.13 1.03
CA ILE A 9 7.41 -3.12 1.63
C ILE A 9 7.14 -1.73 1.01
N LEU A 10 7.10 -1.64 -0.32
CA LEU A 10 6.85 -0.37 -1.01
C LEU A 10 5.46 0.22 -0.70
N MET A 11 4.43 -0.62 -0.66
CA MET A 11 3.07 -0.20 -0.28
C MET A 11 3.04 0.30 1.16
N THR A 12 3.69 -0.41 2.09
CA THR A 12 3.74 -0.02 3.51
C THR A 12 4.51 1.28 3.72
N LEU A 13 5.65 1.45 3.03
CA LEU A 13 6.42 2.71 3.07
C LEU A 13 5.63 3.87 2.48
N GLY A 14 4.96 3.67 1.34
CA GLY A 14 4.09 4.69 0.75
C GLY A 14 2.97 5.11 1.69
N LEU A 15 2.25 4.15 2.29
CA LEU A 15 1.21 4.43 3.28
C LEU A 15 1.75 5.16 4.51
N GLY A 16 2.93 4.76 5.00
CA GLY A 16 3.62 5.42 6.10
C GLY A 16 3.97 6.88 5.79
N LEU A 17 4.47 7.16 4.58
CA LEU A 17 4.72 8.53 4.13
C LEU A 17 3.44 9.35 4.08
N HIS A 18 2.38 8.80 3.48
CA HIS A 18 1.05 9.44 3.47
C HIS A 18 0.53 9.72 4.89
N LEU A 19 0.82 8.86 5.87
CA LEU A 19 0.45 9.06 7.27
C LEU A 19 1.28 10.17 7.93
N THR A 20 2.59 10.21 7.69
CA THR A 20 3.48 11.25 8.25
C THR A 20 3.27 12.62 7.62
N GLU A 21 2.79 12.68 6.38
CA GLU A 21 2.45 13.92 5.68
C GLU A 21 1.01 14.35 5.92
N HIS A 22 0.17 13.46 6.47
CA HIS A 22 -1.20 13.79 6.82
C HIS A 22 -1.25 14.90 7.88
N GLY A 23 -1.87 16.03 7.53
CA GLY A 23 -2.02 17.17 8.44
C GLY A 23 -0.86 18.17 8.41
N LYS A 24 0.18 17.98 7.58
CA LYS A 24 1.20 19.01 7.38
C LYS A 24 0.63 20.19 6.56
N PRO A 25 1.00 21.45 6.87
CA PRO A 25 0.43 22.65 6.25
C PRO A 25 0.85 22.88 4.78
N ARG A 26 1.65 21.97 4.19
CA ARG A 26 2.03 22.01 2.77
C ARG A 26 1.60 20.71 2.10
N SER A 27 0.65 20.85 1.18
CA SER A 27 0.06 19.85 0.27
C SER A 27 -1.15 19.07 0.79
N ASN A 28 -2.09 18.86 -0.13
CA ASN A 28 -3.42 18.26 0.04
C ASN A 28 -3.34 16.72 0.20
N TYR A 29 -2.44 16.26 1.06
CA TYR A 29 -2.23 14.83 1.30
C TYR A 29 -3.33 14.27 2.20
N ASN A 30 -4.29 13.61 1.56
CA ASN A 30 -5.36 12.91 2.25
C ASN A 30 -4.95 11.44 2.50
N PHE A 31 -4.58 11.13 3.73
CA PHE A 31 -4.21 9.78 4.17
C PHE A 31 -5.31 8.75 3.85
N TRP A 32 -6.57 9.14 4.01
CA TRP A 32 -7.71 8.28 3.68
C TRP A 32 -7.74 7.90 2.20
N HIS A 33 -7.34 8.82 1.32
CA HIS A 33 -7.23 8.55 -0.10
C HIS A 33 -6.10 7.55 -0.40
N GLY A 34 -4.95 7.71 0.27
CA GLY A 34 -3.84 6.75 0.22
C GLY A 34 -4.23 5.37 0.75
N LEU A 35 -4.96 5.30 1.87
CA LEU A 35 -5.41 4.05 2.48
C LEU A 35 -6.38 3.30 1.57
N ILE A 36 -7.36 3.99 0.97
CA ILE A 36 -8.33 3.39 0.05
C ILE A 36 -7.63 2.87 -1.21
N THR A 37 -6.73 3.67 -1.80
CA THR A 37 -5.99 3.25 -3.01
C THR A 37 -5.08 2.06 -2.73
N THR A 38 -4.33 2.05 -1.63
CA THR A 38 -3.52 0.89 -1.24
C THR A 38 -4.40 -0.34 -0.94
N GLY A 39 -5.54 -0.17 -0.29
CA GLY A 39 -6.50 -1.26 -0.05
C GLY A 39 -7.04 -1.89 -1.33
N ILE A 40 -7.41 -1.07 -2.32
CA ILE A 40 -7.85 -1.54 -3.64
C ILE A 40 -6.73 -2.34 -4.34
N TRP A 41 -5.51 -1.82 -4.31
CA TRP A 41 -4.35 -2.51 -4.89
C TRP A 41 -4.10 -3.88 -4.23
N VAL A 42 -4.13 -3.94 -2.90
CA VAL A 42 -3.96 -5.20 -2.15
C VAL A 42 -5.08 -6.20 -2.48
N ALA A 43 -6.33 -5.74 -2.58
CA ALA A 43 -7.48 -6.58 -2.92
C ALA A 43 -7.35 -7.18 -4.34
N ILE A 44 -6.96 -6.37 -5.33
CA ILE A 44 -6.74 -6.83 -6.71
C ILE A 44 -5.60 -7.85 -6.77
N LEU A 45 -4.47 -7.58 -6.11
CA LEU A 45 -3.33 -8.49 -6.08
C LEU A 45 -3.68 -9.82 -5.38
N HIS A 46 -4.48 -9.76 -4.31
CA HIS A 46 -4.97 -10.95 -3.62
C HIS A 46 -5.93 -11.76 -4.50
N TRP A 47 -6.92 -11.14 -5.14
CA TRP A 47 -7.82 -11.84 -6.06
C TRP A 47 -7.13 -12.38 -7.31
N GLY A 48 -6.03 -11.75 -7.76
CA GLY A 48 -5.20 -12.25 -8.85
C GLY A 48 -4.24 -13.39 -8.46
N GLY A 49 -4.27 -13.87 -7.21
CA GLY A 49 -3.40 -14.94 -6.72
C GLY A 49 -1.92 -14.54 -6.59
N PHE A 50 -1.60 -13.23 -6.61
CA PHE A 50 -0.22 -12.75 -6.56
C PHE A 50 0.48 -13.13 -5.25
N PHE A 51 -0.28 -13.21 -4.15
CA PHE A 51 0.20 -13.59 -2.81
C PHE A 51 0.09 -15.09 -2.50
N ASP A 52 -0.51 -15.90 -3.38
CA ASP A 52 -0.67 -17.35 -3.16
C ASP A 52 0.69 -18.05 -2.98
N VAL A 53 1.73 -17.52 -3.61
CA VAL A 53 3.11 -18.01 -3.48
C VAL A 53 3.69 -17.80 -2.08
N ILE A 54 3.18 -16.84 -1.29
CA ILE A 54 3.60 -16.61 0.10
C ILE A 54 2.75 -17.41 1.10
N ILE A 55 1.46 -17.59 0.79
CA ILE A 55 0.48 -18.21 1.70
C ILE A 55 0.52 -19.75 1.62
N LYS A 56 1.06 -20.31 0.53
CA LYS A 56 1.21 -21.76 0.30
C LYS A 56 2.49 -22.32 0.91
#